data_AF-A0A6L8K1H4-F1
#
_entry.id   AF-A0A6L8K1H4-F1
#
_cell.length_a   1.000
_cell.length_b   1.000
_cell.length_c   1.000
_cell.angle_alpha   90.00
_cell.angle_beta   90.00
_cell.angle_gamma   90.00
#
_symmetry.space_group_name_H-M   'P 1'
#
loop_
_entity.id
_entity.type
_entity.pdbx_description
1 polymer ?
#
loop_
_entity_poly.entity_id
_entity_poly.type
_entity_poly.pdbx_seq_one_letter_code
_entity_poly.pdbx_strand_id
1 'polypeptide(L)' 'MTTKTLKVQLVKGLIGTRQDHRATVKGLGLRRVNSIAELQDTPSVRGMINKVSYLVKVVA' A
#
# COMPACT_ATOMS: atom_id res chain seq x y z
N MET A 1 14.33 19.23 1.28
CA MET A 1 14.46 17.76 1.28
C MET A 1 13.48 17.22 0.26
N THR A 2 13.95 16.55 -0.78
CA THR A 2 13.13 16.05 -1.89
C THR A 2 12.20 14.96 -1.34
N THR A 3 10.93 15.31 -1.12
CA THR A 3 9.88 14.37 -0.72
C THR A 3 9.61 13.44 -1.90
N LYS A 4 10.39 12.36 -1.99
CA LYS A 4 10.06 11.25 -2.89
C LYS A 4 8.74 10.67 -2.41
N THR A 5 7.68 10.90 -3.17
CA THR A 5 6.36 10.33 -2.93
C THR A 5 6.22 9.06 -3.76
N LEU A 6 5.79 7.99 -3.12
CA LEU A 6 5.45 6.73 -3.77
C LEU A 6 3.95 6.67 -3.98
N LYS A 7 3.54 6.34 -5.20
CA LYS A 7 2.14 6.05 -5.53
C LYS A 7 1.91 4.56 -5.42
N VAL A 8 1.03 4.16 -4.51
CA VAL A 8 0.68 2.77 -4.27
C VAL A 8 -0.76 2.54 -4.72
N GLN A 9 -0.98 1.54 -5.57
CA GLN A 9 -2.29 1.15 -6.06
C GLN A 9 -2.68 -0.23 -5.53
N LEU A 10 -3.91 -0.38 -5.05
CA LEU A 10 -4.44 -1.71 -4.71
C LEU A 10 -4.89 -2.44 -5.97
N VAL A 11 -4.24 -3.54 -6.35
CA VAL A 11 -4.57 -4.27 -7.59
C VAL A 11 -5.43 -5.50 -7.30
N LYS A 12 -5.25 -6.14 -6.14
CA LYS A 12 -6.06 -7.29 -5.72
C LYS A 12 -7.04 -6.94 -4.61
N GLY A 13 -8.21 -7.57 -4.64
CA GLY A 13 -9.18 -7.50 -3.57
C GLY A 13 -8.67 -8.12 -2.27
N LEU A 14 -9.19 -7.65 -1.13
CA LEU A 14 -8.82 -8.10 0.21
C LEU A 14 -9.50 -9.42 0.63
N ILE A 15 -10.13 -10.13 -0.29
CA ILE A 15 -10.86 -11.37 0.02
C ILE A 15 -9.84 -12.51 0.21
N GLY A 16 -9.95 -13.25 1.31
CA GLY A 16 -8.99 -14.32 1.67
C GLY A 16 -7.63 -13.85 2.20
N THR A 17 -7.38 -12.55 2.36
CA THR A 17 -6.12 -12.04 2.92
C THR A 17 -6.15 -12.06 4.45
N ARG A 18 -5.00 -12.34 5.10
CA ARG A 18 -4.89 -12.29 6.57
C ARG A 18 -5.31 -10.92 7.12
N GLN A 19 -5.86 -10.92 8.33
CA GLN A 19 -6.37 -9.72 8.99
C GLN A 19 -5.29 -8.64 9.16
N ASP A 20 -4.04 -9.04 9.42
CA ASP A 20 -2.90 -8.12 9.52
C ASP A 20 -2.66 -7.33 8.24
N HIS A 21 -2.73 -8.00 7.09
CA HIS A 21 -2.56 -7.35 5.78
C HIS A 21 -3.72 -6.40 5.49
N ARG A 22 -4.95 -6.78 5.85
CA ARG A 22 -6.12 -5.88 5.78
C ARG A 22 -5.90 -4.62 6.61
N ALA A 23 -5.38 -4.75 7.82
CA ALA A 23 -5.08 -3.62 8.69
C ALA A 23 -4.02 -2.70 8.07
N THR A 24 -2.95 -3.27 7.50
CA THR A 24 -1.91 -2.49 6.80
C THR A 24 -2.47 -1.75 5.58
N VAL A 25 -3.22 -2.44 4.71
CA VAL A 25 -3.85 -1.82 3.52
C VAL A 25 -4.80 -0.69 3.92
N LYS A 26 -5.60 -0.90 4.97
CA LYS A 26 -6.50 0.13 5.51
C LYS A 26 -5.74 1.30 6.13
N GLY A 27 -4.62 1.04 6.82
CA GLY A 27 -3.71 2.05 7.38
C GLY A 27 -2.98 2.87 6.33
N LEU A 28 -2.70 2.27 5.16
CA LEU A 28 -2.17 2.97 3.98
C LEU A 28 -3.24 3.79 3.22
N GLY A 29 -4.51 3.77 3.65
CA GLY A 29 -5.59 4.54 3.03
C GLY A 29 -6.23 3.87 1.80
N LEU A 30 -5.86 2.64 1.47
CA LEU A 30 -6.36 1.92 0.32
C LEU A 30 -7.70 1.23 0.67
N ARG A 31 -8.82 1.84 0.27
CA ARG A 31 -10.17 1.35 0.59
C ARG A 31 -10.82 0.50 -0.51
N ARG A 32 -10.45 0.71 -1.78
CA ARG A 32 -11.07 0.05 -2.95
C ARG A 32 -10.01 -0.53 -3.89
N VAL A 33 -10.39 -1.55 -4.65
CA VAL A 33 -9.55 -2.02 -5.77
C VAL A 33 -9.38 -0.86 -6.75
N ASN A 34 -8.17 -0.68 -7.26
CA ASN A 34 -7.68 0.44 -8.04
C ASN A 34 -7.60 1.79 -7.32
N SER A 35 -7.83 1.86 -6.00
CA SER A 35 -7.52 3.08 -5.25
C SER A 35 -6.01 3.33 -5.24
N ILE A 36 -5.63 4.60 -5.38
CA ILE A 36 -4.25 5.06 -5.39
C ILE A 36 -4.05 5.91 -4.14
N ALA A 37 -2.99 5.63 -3.39
CA ALA A 37 -2.56 6.43 -2.26
C ALA A 37 -1.16 6.98 -2.55
N GLU A 38 -0.97 8.27 -2.27
CA GLU A 38 0.34 8.92 -2.33
C GLU A 38 0.93 8.89 -0.91
N LEU A 39 2.06 8.22 -0.73
CA LEU A 39 2.76 8.14 0.55
C LEU A 39 4.18 8.65 0.42
N GLN A 40 4.74 9.15 1.52
CA GLN A 40 6.15 9.52 1.54
C GLN A 40 7.05 8.28 1.55
N ASP A 41 8.12 8.29 0.76
CA ASP A 41 9.14 7.25 0.71
C ASP A 41 9.95 7.27 2.01
N THR A 42 9.40 6.62 3.03
CA THR A 42 10.07 6.34 4.30
C THR A 42 10.35 4.85 4.38
N PRO A 43 11.44 4.43 5.07
CA PRO A 43 11.73 3.02 5.31
C PRO A 43 10.55 2.27 5.93
N SER A 44 9.80 2.94 6.81
CA SER A 44 8.59 2.41 7.45
C SER A 44 7.48 2.10 6.44
N VAL A 45 7.18 3.03 5.52
CA VAL A 45 6.19 2.82 4.46
C VAL A 45 6.63 1.70 3.52
N ARG A 46 7.92 1.65 3.16
CA ARG A 46 8.47 0.58 2.33
C ARG A 46 8.35 -0.80 3.01
N GLY A 47 8.57 -0.87 4.32
CA GLY A 47 8.34 -2.08 5.11
C GLY A 47 6.87 -2.53 5.10
N MET A 48 5.93 -1.59 5.24
CA MET A 48 4.49 -1.88 5.11
C MET A 48 4.14 -2.38 3.71
N ILE A 49 4.62 -1.73 2.66
CA ILE A 49 4.40 -2.12 1.26
C ILE A 49 4.96 -3.52 1.00
N ASN A 50 6.18 -3.83 1.45
CA ASN A 50 6.79 -5.14 1.29
C ASN A 50 5.95 -6.25 1.91
N LYS A 51 5.35 -6.00 3.09
CA LYS A 51 4.44 -6.95 3.76
C LYS A 51 3.17 -7.23 2.95
N VAL A 52 2.69 -6.27 2.14
CA VAL A 52 1.48 -6.42 1.32
C VAL A 52 1.78 -6.42 -0.19
N SER A 53 3.01 -6.68 -0.60
CA SER A 53 3.52 -6.54 -1.97
C SER A 53 2.73 -7.33 -3.03
N TYR A 54 2.07 -8.42 -2.64
CA TYR A 54 1.22 -9.22 -3.52
C TYR A 54 -0.20 -8.65 -3.75
N LEU A 55 -0.60 -7.63 -2.98
CA LEU A 55 -1.90 -6.95 -3.06
C LEU A 55 -1.80 -5.57 -3.70
N VAL A 56 -0.65 -4.92 -3.56
CA VAL A 56 -0.40 -3.56 -4.03
C VAL A 56 0.65 -3.52 -5.13
N LYS A 57 0.50 -2.56 -6.02
CA LYS A 57 1.47 -2.22 -7.06
C LYS A 57 1.95 -0.80 -6.84
N VAL A 58 3.27 -0.62 -6.79
CA VAL A 58 3.87 0.71 -6.79
C VAL A 58 3.89 1.20 -8.23
N VAL A 59 3.35 2.40 -8.46
CA VAL A 59 3.17 2.98 -9.80
C VAL A 59 4.21 4.06 -10.10
N ALA A 60 4.65 4.80 -9.08
CA ALA A 60 5.67 5.85 -9.18
C ALA A 60 6.38 6.03 -7.84
#